data_AF-A0A7K3LEL3-F1
#
_entry.id   AF-A0A7K3LEL3-F1
#
_cell.length_a   1.000
_cell.length_b   1.000
_cell.length_c   1.000
_cell.angle_alpha   90.00
_cell.angle_beta   90.00
_cell.angle_gamma   90.00
#
_symmetry.space_group_name_H-M   'P 1'
#
loop_
_entity.id
_entity.type
_entity.pdbx_description
1 polymer ?
#
loop_
_entity_poly.entity_id
_entity_poly.type
_entity_poly.pdbx_seq_one_letter_code
_entity_poly.pdbx_strand_id
1 'polypeptide(L)' 'MAYVISGAVRSQLEGEPAHVYQAGETWSESPGAHHIVSENASATEPAELLAVFLVDTGDHPLTTDDSTQT' A
#
# COMPACT_ATOMS: atom_id res chain seq x y z
N MET A 1 2.45 7.35 1.68
CA MET A 1 1.43 7.41 2.75
C MET A 1 0.14 6.89 2.17
N ALA A 2 -0.62 6.12 2.95
CA ALA A 2 -1.91 5.62 2.52
C ALA A 2 -2.98 5.90 3.57
N TYR A 3 -4.22 6.10 3.13
CA TYR A 3 -5.39 6.36 3.97
C TYR A 3 -6.59 5.56 3.45
N VAL A 4 -7.23 4.79 4.33
CA VAL A 4 -8.43 4.04 3.95
C VAL A 4 -9.64 4.97 4.01
N ILE A 5 -10.23 5.25 2.85
CA ILE A 5 -11.43 6.08 2.74
C ILE A 5 -12.65 5.29 3.22
N SER A 6 -12.80 4.05 2.75
CA SER A 6 -13.91 3.16 3.11
C SER A 6 -13.48 1.68 3.03
N GLY A 7 -14.22 0.80 3.71
CA GLY A 7 -13.92 -0.63 3.78
C GLY A 7 -12.68 -0.95 4.63
N ALA A 8 -11.97 -2.03 4.27
CA ALA A 8 -10.77 -2.49 4.94
C ALA A 8 -9.71 -3.00 3.95
N VAL A 9 -8.45 -2.65 4.18
CA VAL A 9 -7.32 -2.99 3.31
C VAL A 9 -6.30 -3.81 4.10
N ARG A 10 -5.94 -4.98 3.58
CA ARG A 10 -4.81 -5.76 4.10
C ARG A 10 -3.54 -5.32 3.40
N SER A 11 -2.57 -4.84 4.17
CA SER A 11 -1.29 -4.33 3.69
C SER A 11 -0.12 -5.03 4.38
N GLN A 12 0.97 -5.23 3.65
CA GLN A 12 2.21 -5.81 4.21
C GLN A 12 3.46 -5.25 3.52
N LEU A 13 4.40 -4.78 4.33
CA LEU A 13 5.76 -4.50 3.91
C LEU A 13 6.64 -5.73 4.15
N GLU A 14 7.65 -5.92 3.30
CA GLU A 14 8.61 -7.00 3.45
C GLU A 14 9.27 -6.99 4.84
N GLY A 15 9.30 -8.15 5.49
CA GLY A 15 9.86 -8.31 6.84
C GLY A 15 8.89 -7.99 7.99
N GLU A 16 7.73 -7.39 7.69
CA GLU A 16 6.71 -7.05 8.69
C GLU A 16 5.49 -7.97 8.59
N PRO A 17 4.73 -8.16 9.70
CA PRO A 17 3.47 -8.88 9.64
C PRO A 17 2.43 -8.09 8.83
N ALA A 18 1.56 -8.81 8.11
CA ALA A 18 0.43 -8.18 7.44
C ALA A 18 -0.53 -7.53 8.46
N HIS A 19 -1.01 -6.34 8.12
CA HIS A 19 -1.95 -5.57 8.93
C HIS A 19 -3.23 -5.28 8.14
N VAL A 20 -4.38 -5.26 8.83
CA VAL A 20 -5.66 -4.87 8.22
C VAL A 20 -6.04 -3.49 8.74
N TYR A 21 -5.98 -2.50 7.86
CA TYR A 21 -6.37 -1.13 8.14
C TYR A 21 -7.85 -0.92 7.79
N GLN A 22 -8.59 -0.28 8.68
CA GLN A 22 -9.99 0.09 8.57
C GLN A 22 -10.14 1.53 8.07
N ALA A 23 -11.35 1.87 7.60
CA ALA A 23 -11.69 3.23 7.23
C ALA A 23 -11.30 4.26 8.31
N GLY A 24 -10.60 5.32 7.90
CA GLY A 24 -10.05 6.35 8.79
C GLY A 24 -8.60 6.11 9.22
N GLU A 25 -8.05 4.91 9.03
CA GLU A 25 -6.68 4.61 9.40
C GLU A 25 -5.67 4.95 8.29
N THR A 26 -4.43 5.21 8.71
CA THR A 26 -3.33 5.58 7.82
C THR A 26 -2.07 4.79 8.12
N TRP A 27 -1.22 4.63 7.11
CA TRP A 27 0.17 4.24 7.33
C TRP A 27 1.13 4.99 6.40
N SER A 28 2.41 4.96 6.76
CA SER A 28 3.50 5.52 5.98
C SER A 28 4.49 4.44 5.60
N GLU A 29 5.02 4.56 4.39
CA GLU A 29 6.06 3.68 3.86
C GLU A 29 7.30 4.55 3.64
N SER A 30 8.44 4.06 4.08
CA SER A 30 9.72 4.71 3.82
C SER A 30 10.03 4.65 2.31
N PRO A 31 10.73 5.64 1.75
CA PRO A 31 11.21 5.56 0.37
C PRO A 31 11.96 4.24 0.12
N GLY A 32 11.61 3.54 -0.96
CA GLY A 32 12.20 2.24 -1.31
C GLY A 32 11.70 1.04 -0.49
N ALA A 33 10.68 1.21 0.37
CA ALA A 33 10.05 0.07 1.04
C ALA A 33 9.43 -0.89 0.01
N HIS A 34 9.64 -2.19 0.22
CA HIS A 34 9.06 -3.22 -0.62
C HIS A 34 7.69 -3.63 -0.09
N HIS A 35 6.63 -3.27 -0.83
CA HIS A 35 5.24 -3.57 -0.48
C HIS A 35 4.80 -4.86 -1.16
N ILE A 36 4.53 -5.90 -0.37
CA ILE A 36 4.31 -7.27 -0.87
C ILE A 36 2.84 -7.70 -0.91
N VAL A 37 1.98 -7.10 -0.08
CA VAL A 37 0.52 -7.36 -0.11
C VAL A 37 -0.21 -6.04 -0.05
N SER A 38 -1.10 -5.79 -1.01
CA SER A 38 -2.09 -4.71 -0.96
C SER A 38 -3.39 -5.21 -1.57
N GLU A 39 -4.33 -5.62 -0.72
CA GLU A 39 -5.59 -6.23 -1.16
C GLU A 39 -6.78 -5.75 -0.35
N ASN A 40 -7.98 -5.89 -0.92
CA ASN A 40 -9.21 -5.73 -0.16
C ASN A 40 -9.30 -6.85 0.87
N ALA A 41 -9.50 -6.49 2.14
CA ALA A 41 -9.62 -7.47 3.22
C ALA A 41 -10.99 -8.19 3.22
N SER A 42 -11.97 -7.67 2.49
CA SER A 42 -13.30 -8.27 2.35
C SER A 42 -13.47 -8.96 1.00
N ALA A 43 -14.14 -10.12 1.03
CA ALA A 43 -14.54 -10.84 -0.18
C ALA A 43 -15.86 -10.32 -0.79
N THR A 44 -16.61 -9.50 -0.05
CA THR A 44 -17.98 -9.10 -0.41
C THR A 44 -18.24 -7.60 -0.36
N GLU A 45 -17.47 -6.86 0.42
CA GLU A 45 -17.62 -5.41 0.58
C GLU A 45 -16.49 -4.67 -0.14
N PRO A 46 -16.77 -3.54 -0.80
CA PRO A 46 -15.73 -2.74 -1.44
C PRO A 46 -14.84 -2.03 -0.41
N ALA A 47 -13.62 -1.68 -0.84
CA ALA A 47 -12.71 -0.83 -0.09
C ALA A 47 -12.11 0.25 -1.02
N GLU A 48 -11.86 1.44 -0.46
CA GLU A 48 -11.24 2.56 -1.17
C GLU A 48 -10.00 3.03 -0.43
N LEU A 49 -8.87 3.08 -1.14
CA LEU A 49 -7.58 3.50 -0.61
C LEU A 49 -7.07 4.73 -1.35
N LEU A 50 -6.65 5.76 -0.61
CA LEU A 50 -5.92 6.90 -1.15
C LEU A 50 -4.42 6.72 -0.89
N ALA A 51 -3.66 6.44 -1.94
CA ALA A 51 -2.21 6.45 -1.90
C ALA A 51 -1.67 7.83 -2.30
N VAL A 52 -0.84 8.42 -1.44
CA VAL A 52 -0.18 9.70 -1.67
C VAL A 52 1.33 9.50 -1.69
N PHE A 53 1.94 9.89 -2.80
CA PHE A 53 3.38 9.87 -3.02
C PHE A 53 3.90 11.31 -2.95
N LEU A 54 4.92 11.53 -2.12
CA LEU A 54 5.65 12.79 -2.08
C LEU A 54 7.03 12.54 -2.67
N VAL A 55 7.30 13.15 -3.82
CA VAL A 55 8.52 12.93 -4.60
C VAL A 55 9.09 14.24 -5.12
N ASP A 56 10.38 14.25 -5.42
CA ASP A 56 11.02 15.35 -6.11
C ASP A 56 10.50 15.44 -7.56
N THR A 57 10.43 16.66 -8.11
CA THR A 57 9.80 16.91 -9.43
C THR A 57 10.52 16.20 -10.58
N GLY A 58 11.80 15.85 -10.41
CA GLY A 58 12.59 15.13 -11.42
C GLY A 58 12.65 13.61 -11.22
N ASP A 59 11.93 13.07 -10.25
CA ASP A 59 12.09 11.68 -9.81
C ASP A 59 11.18 10.73 -10.63
N HIS A 60 11.79 9.67 -11.16
CA HIS A 60 11.13 8.62 -11.93
C HIS A 60 11.92 7.31 -11.76
N PRO A 61 11.30 6.12 -11.59
CA PRO A 61 9.86 5.80 -11.47
C PRO A 61 9.32 5.81 -10.02
N LEU A 62 7.99 6.02 -9.84
CA LEU A 62 7.33 6.05 -8.53
C LEU A 62 7.30 4.70 -7.81
N THR A 63 7.11 3.63 -8.57
CA THR A 63 7.14 2.24 -8.10
C THR A 63 7.80 1.39 -9.18
N THR A 64 8.44 0.30 -8.75
CA THR A 64 8.99 -0.72 -9.64
C THR A 64 8.42 -2.06 -9.23
N ASP A 65 7.96 -2.84 -10.20
CA ASP A 65 7.50 -4.20 -9.94
C ASP A 65 8.70 -5.10 -9.63
N ASP A 66 8.42 -6.18 -8.91
CA ASP A 66 9.39 -7.26 -8.76
C ASP A 66 9.80 -7.79 -10.13
N SER A 67 11.09 -8.11 -10.24
CA SER A 67 11.58 -8.83 -11.41
C SER A 67 10.86 -10.18 -11.45
N THR A 68 10.26 -10.55 -12.59
CA THR A 68 9.72 -11.90 -12.77
C THR A 68 10.84 -12.91 -12.51
N GLN A 69 10.77 -13.66 -11.41
CA GLN A 69 11.67 -14.79 -11.20
C GLN A 69 11.44 -15.79 -12.34
N THR A 70 12.51 -16.10 -13.08
CA THR A 70 12.51 -17.11 -14.15
C THR A 70 12.72 -18.49 -13.56
#